data_AF-A0A6A8MJV2-F1
#
_entry.id   AF-A0A6A8MJV2-F1
#
_cell.length_a   1.000
_cell.length_b   1.000
_cell.length_c   1.000
_cell.angle_alpha   90.00
_cell.angle_beta   90.00
_cell.angle_gamma   90.00
#
_symmetry.space_group_name_H-M   'P 1'
#
loop_
_entity.id
_entity.type
_entity.pdbx_description
1 polymer ?
#
loop_
_entity_poly.entity_id
_entity_poly.type
_entity_poly.pdbx_seq_one_letter_code
_entity_poly.pdbx_strand_id
1 'polypeptide(L)' 'MRQCKICGTPLGKEPTTVQLEEHWKKHHNWHWEINQDKTPQEALLKKI' A
#
# COMPACT_ATOMS: atom_id res chain seq x y z
N MET A 1 5.89 13.29 -3.15
CA MET A 1 5.61 11.98 -3.79
C MET A 1 5.34 11.01 -2.66
N ARG A 2 4.23 10.27 -2.68
CA ARG A 2 3.96 9.25 -1.67
C ARG A 2 4.78 8.01 -1.99
N GLN A 3 5.34 7.39 -0.97
CA GLN A 3 6.08 6.14 -1.08
C GLN A 3 5.38 5.09 -0.23
N CYS A 4 5.46 3.83 -0.66
CA CYS A 4 5.04 2.70 0.13
C CYS A 4 5.87 2.66 1.41
N LYS A 5 5.22 2.68 2.58
CA LYS A 5 5.91 2.63 3.87
C LYS A 5 6.57 1.29 4.17
N ILE A 6 6.20 0.23 3.43
CA ILE A 6 6.69 -1.14 3.63
C ILE A 6 7.96 -1.39 2.80
N CYS A 7 7.96 -1.04 1.51
CA CYS A 7 9.09 -1.30 0.61
C CYS A 7 9.76 -0.06 0.02
N GLY A 8 9.31 1.15 0.35
CA GLY A 8 9.88 2.41 -0.16
C GLY A 8 9.57 2.73 -1.63
N THR A 9 8.85 1.84 -2.34
CA THR A 9 8.48 2.03 -3.75
C THR A 9 7.68 3.33 -3.93
N PRO A 10 8.02 4.17 -4.91
CA PRO A 10 7.24 5.37 -5.21
C PRO A 10 5.85 5.01 -5.73
N LEU A 11 4.81 5.57 -5.09
CA LEU A 11 3.39 5.36 -5.43
C LEU A 11 2.82 6.55 -6.21
N GLY A 12 3.66 7.48 -6.68
CA GLY A 12 3.22 8.73 -7.32
C GLY A 12 2.84 9.83 -6.33
N LYS A 13 2.33 10.98 -6.81
CA LYS A 13 1.93 12.11 -5.93
C LYS A 13 0.60 11.84 -5.22
N GLU A 14 -0.39 11.31 -5.94
CA GLU A 14 -1.73 10.97 -5.45
C GLU A 14 -2.14 9.58 -5.98
N PRO A 15 -1.64 8.49 -5.38
CA PRO A 15 -2.05 7.14 -5.74
C PRO A 15 -3.55 6.95 -5.50
N THR A 16 -4.25 6.39 -6.49
CA THR A 16 -5.64 5.99 -6.33
C THR A 16 -5.75 4.71 -5.49
N THR A 17 -6.92 4.44 -4.94
CA THR A 17 -7.18 3.20 -4.18
C THR A 17 -6.85 1.95 -5.01
N VAL A 18 -7.19 1.94 -6.30
CA VAL A 18 -6.89 0.82 -7.21
C VAL A 18 -5.39 0.58 -7.34
N GLN A 19 -4.59 1.65 -7.51
CA GLN A 19 -3.13 1.52 -7.60
C GLN A 19 -2.51 1.00 -6.30
N LEU A 20 -3.08 1.39 -5.15
CA LEU A 20 -2.67 0.89 -3.84
C LEU A 20 -3.03 -0.59 -3.67
N GLU A 21 -4.22 -1.00 -4.10
CA GLU A 21 -4.65 -2.40 -4.09
C GLU A 21 -3.77 -3.27 -4.98
N GLU A 22 -3.50 -2.84 -6.22
CA GLU A 22 -2.63 -3.56 -7.14
C GLU A 22 -1.21 -3.67 -6.58
N HIS A 23 -0.66 -2.58 -6.05
CA HIS A 23 0.65 -2.59 -5.43
C HIS A 23 0.69 -3.53 -4.22
N TRP A 24 -0.33 -3.48 -3.35
CA TRP A 24 -0.40 -4.35 -2.18
C TRP A 24 -0.49 -5.81 -2.59
N LYS A 25 -1.41 -6.17 -3.49
CA LYS A 25 -1.56 -7.56 -3.97
C LYS A 25 -0.30 -8.05 -4.67
N LYS A 26 0.41 -7.19 -5.40
CA LYS A 26 1.61 -7.59 -6.14
C LYS A 26 2.86 -7.73 -5.27
N HIS A 27 3.07 -6.80 -4.34
CA HIS A 27 4.32 -6.69 -3.57
C HIS A 27 4.18 -7.15 -2.12
N HIS A 28 2.96 -7.19 -1.60
CA HIS A 28 2.65 -7.41 -0.19
C HIS A 28 1.47 -8.37 0.00
N ASN A 29 1.22 -9.29 -0.94
CA ASN A 29 0.12 -10.27 -0.84
C ASN A 29 0.17 -11.05 0.48
N TRP A 30 1.37 -11.42 0.93
CA TRP A 30 1.55 -12.12 2.20
C TRP A 30 1.04 -11.30 3.40
N HIS A 31 1.21 -9.97 3.37
CA HIS A 31 0.61 -9.09 4.38
C HIS A 31 -0.92 -9.03 4.27
N TRP A 32 -1.49 -9.19 3.07
CA TRP A 32 -2.94 -9.29 2.87
C TRP A 32 -3.50 -10.57 3.49
N GLU A 33 -2.80 -11.70 3.32
CA GLU A 33 -3.23 -12.99 3.84
C GLU A 33 -3.16 -13.08 5.37
N ILE A 34 -2.22 -12.37 5.99
CA ILE A 34 -2.01 -12.39 7.45
C ILE A 34 -2.73 -11.25 8.19
N ASN A 35 -2.89 -10.08 7.54
CA ASN A 35 -3.51 -8.90 8.13
C ASN A 35 -4.61 -8.38 7.20
N GLN A 36 -5.79 -9.00 7.25
CA GLN A 36 -6.99 -8.53 6.55
C GLN A 36 -7.63 -7.29 7.22
N ASP A 37 -7.12 -6.87 8.38
CA ASP A 37 -7.70 -5.81 9.21
C ASP A 37 -7.39 -4.39 8.71
N LYS A 38 -6.47 -4.22 7.74
CA LYS A 38 -6.01 -2.91 7.27
C LYS A 38 -6.36 -2.69 5.81
N THR A 39 -6.87 -1.50 5.51
CA THR A 39 -7.08 -1.09 4.12
C THR A 39 -5.74 -0.81 3.40
N PRO A 40 -5.72 -0.91 2.05
CA PRO A 40 -4.57 -0.58 1.21
C PRO A 40 -3.90 0.75 1.55
N GLN A 41 -4.72 1.76 1.81
CA GLN A 41 -4.27 3.09 2.18
C GLN A 41 -3.61 3.09 3.56
N GLU A 42 -4.17 2.39 4.54
CA GLU A 42 -3.63 2.38 5.89
C GLU A 42 -2.32 1.63 6.03
N ALA A 43 -2.09 0.52 5.32
CA ALA A 43 -0.78 -0.14 5.40
C ALA A 43 0.24 0.31 4.38
N LEU A 44 -0.11 0.95 3.26
CA LEU A 44 0.90 1.50 2.35
C LEU A 44 1.26 2.94 2.66
N LEU A 45 0.30 3.75 3.10
CA LEU A 45 0.53 5.15 3.39
C LEU A 45 0.83 5.35 4.88
N LYS A 46 1.80 6.22 5.16
CA LYS A 46 2.03 6.70 6.52
C LYS A 46 0.88 7.65 6.88
N LYS A 47 0.22 7.45 8.03
CA LYS A 47 -0.67 8.49 8.58
C LYS A 47 0.21 9.73 8.80
N ILE A 48 -0.19 10.84 8.22
CA ILE A 48 0.43 12.16 8.42
C ILE A 48 0.17 12.58 9.86
#